data_AF-A0A965XY03-F1
#
_entry.id   AF-A0A965XY03-F1
#
_cell.length_a   1.000
_cell.length_b   1.000
_cell.length_c   1.000
_cell.angle_alpha   90.00
_cell.angle_beta   90.00
_cell.angle_gamma   90.00
#
_symmetry.space_group_name_H-M   'P 1'
#
loop_
_entity.id
_entity.type
_entity.pdbx_description
1 polymer ?
#
loop_
_entity_poly.entity_id
_entity_poly.type
_entity_poly.pdbx_seq_one_letter_code
_entity_poly.pdbx_strand_id
1 'polypeptide(L)' 'MAALDSVLREGLLVDRTWLGKHGIGATAVDYYLRSGKMETLVHGLYRKPGPPLKWQNAVYSLMLLGYN' A
#
# COMPACT_ATOMS: atom_id res chain seq x y z
N MET A 1 -7.57 0.68 -15.38
CA MET A 1 -6.76 1.35 -14.33
C MET A 1 -7.57 1.30 -13.04
N ALA A 2 -7.27 0.38 -12.12
CA ALA A 2 -7.86 0.44 -10.79
C ALA A 2 -7.41 1.77 -10.16
N ALA A 3 -8.36 2.61 -9.75
CA ALA A 3 -8.01 3.79 -8.97
C ALA A 3 -7.37 3.29 -7.68
N LEU A 4 -6.18 3.78 -7.32
CA LEU A 4 -5.51 3.41 -6.06
C LEU A 4 -6.48 3.44 -4.87
N ASP A 5 -7.42 4.38 -4.88
CA ASP A 5 -8.43 4.54 -3.85
C ASP A 5 -9.45 3.41 -3.73
N SER A 6 -9.72 2.66 -4.81
CA SER A 6 -10.64 1.53 -4.78
C SER A 6 -10.01 0.28 -4.17
N VAL A 7 -8.69 0.19 -4.09
CA VAL A 7 -7.97 -1.01 -3.60
C VAL A 7 -7.20 -0.76 -2.31
N LEU A 8 -6.49 0.36 -2.20
CA LEU A 8 -5.68 0.69 -1.02
C LEU A 8 -6.52 1.45 -0.01
N ARG A 9 -6.85 0.80 1.10
CA ARG A 9 -7.58 1.42 2.22
C ARG A 9 -6.62 2.22 3.10
N GLU A 10 -7.13 3.23 3.79
CA GLU A 10 -6.34 3.95 4.79
C GLU A 10 -5.82 2.99 5.87
N GLY A 11 -4.57 3.20 6.30
CA GLY A 11 -3.92 2.37 7.31
C GLY A 11 -3.42 1.01 6.80
N LEU A 12 -3.81 0.57 5.60
CA LEU A 12 -3.32 -0.67 5.03
C LEU A 12 -1.88 -0.51 4.52
N LEU A 13 -1.00 -1.40 4.97
CA LEU A 13 0.35 -1.59 4.46
C LEU A 13 0.36 -2.69 3.40
N VAL A 14 1.03 -2.43 2.28
CA VAL A 14 1.14 -3.35 1.15
C VAL A 14 2.53 -3.33 0.53
N ASP A 15 2.93 -4.43 -0.10
CA ASP A 15 4.17 -4.53 -0.87
C ASP A 15 3.92 -4.43 -2.39
N ARG A 16 5.00 -4.44 -3.19
CA ARG A 16 4.90 -4.41 -4.66
C ARG A 16 4.16 -5.62 -5.24
N THR A 17 4.27 -6.78 -4.60
CA THR A 17 3.65 -8.02 -5.07
C THR A 17 2.13 -7.92 -4.96
N TRP A 18 1.63 -7.41 -3.83
CA TRP A 18 0.21 -7.16 -3.61
C TRP A 18 -0.33 -6.12 -4.59
N LEU A 19 0.39 -5.01 -4.81
CA LEU A 19 0.01 -3.98 -5.78
C LEU A 19 -0.10 -4.55 -7.20
N GLY A 20 0.87 -5.37 -7.62
CA GLY A 20 0.85 -6.06 -8.91
C GLY A 20 -0.36 -6.99 -9.07
N LYS A 21 -0.68 -7.77 -8.03
CA LYS A 21 -1.89 -8.64 -8.00
C LYS A 21 -3.19 -7.85 -8.14
N HIS A 22 -3.20 -6.58 -7.72
CA HIS A 22 -4.35 -5.67 -7.84
C HIS A 22 -4.31 -4.79 -9.10
N GLY A 23 -3.45 -5.12 -10.08
CA GLY A 23 -3.37 -4.42 -11.36
C GLY A 23 -2.64 -3.08 -11.30
N ILE A 24 -1.88 -2.82 -10.23
CA ILE A 24 -1.04 -1.62 -10.08
C ILE A 24 0.40 -2.01 -10.44
N GLY A 25 0.79 -1.74 -11.68
CA GLY A 25 2.15 -1.98 -12.18
C GLY A 25 3.18 -0.95 -11.69
N ALA A 26 4.46 -1.21 -11.97
CA ALA A 26 5.59 -0.40 -11.50
C ALA A 26 5.48 1.10 -11.86
N THR A 27 5.09 1.43 -13.10
CA THR A 27 4.91 2.83 -13.52
C THR A 27 3.81 3.53 -12.74
N ALA A 28 2.73 2.82 -12.39
CA ALA A 28 1.64 3.38 -11.58
C ALA A 28 2.10 3.59 -10.13
N VAL A 29 2.87 2.65 -9.57
CA VAL A 29 3.52 2.81 -8.26
C VAL A 29 4.36 4.07 -8.21
N ASP A 30 5.26 4.26 -9.18
CA ASP A 30 6.13 5.43 -9.24
C ASP A 30 5.34 6.73 -9.36
N TYR A 31 4.28 6.72 -10.18
CA TYR A 31 3.36 7.85 -10.30
C TYR A 31 2.66 8.16 -8.96
N TYR A 32 2.16 7.16 -8.23
CA TYR A 32 1.48 7.37 -6.96
C TYR A 32 2.41 7.85 -5.85
N LEU A 33 3.66 7.39 -5.85
CA LEU A 33 4.70 7.90 -4.95
C LEU A 33 5.03 9.36 -5.27
N ARG A 34 5.27 9.69 -6.53
CA ARG A 34 5.60 11.07 -6.97
C ARG A 34 4.44 12.05 -6.75
N SER A 35 3.21 11.61 -6.95
CA SER A 35 2.01 12.43 -6.73
C SER A 35 1.60 12.54 -5.26
N GLY A 36 2.27 11.84 -4.35
CA GLY A 36 1.93 11.84 -2.93
C GLY A 36 0.62 11.13 -2.59
N LYS A 37 0.02 10.38 -3.54
CA LYS A 37 -1.16 9.54 -3.26
C LYS A 37 -0.81 8.28 -2.47
N MET A 38 0.47 7.93 -2.45
CA MET A 38 1.04 6.82 -1.70
C MET A 38 2.37 7.27 -1.12
N GLU A 39 2.71 6.78 0.06
CA GLU A 39 3.99 7.03 0.73
C GLU A 39 4.70 5.71 1.01
N THR A 40 6.03 5.78 1.07
CA THR A 40 6.88 4.65 1.46
C THR A 40 7.12 4.72 2.95
N LEU A 41 6.73 3.69 3.69
CA LEU A 41 7.00 3.61 5.13
C LEU A 41 8.43 3.14 5.40
N VAL A 42 8.83 2.07 4.69
CA VAL A 42 10.19 1.55 4.58
C VAL A 42 10.36 1.00 3.16
N HIS A 43 11.61 0.76 2.72
CA HIS A 43 11.85 0.28 1.35
C HIS A 43 10.98 -0.96 1.02
N GLY A 44 10.15 -0.84 -0.02
CA GLY A 44 9.26 -1.92 -0.48
C GLY A 44 7.92 -2.02 0.24
N LEU A 45 7.65 -1.19 1.26
CA LEU A 45 6.40 -1.16 2.01
C LEU A 45 5.70 0.19 1.85
N TYR A 46 4.45 0.14 1.37
CA TYR A 46 3.70 1.31 0.97
C TYR A 46 2.39 1.44 1.72
N ARG A 47 1.92 2.69 1.87
CA ARG A 47 0.61 3.00 2.44
C ARG A 47 0.06 4.29 1.84
N LYS A 48 -1.22 4.56 2.08
CA LYS A 48 -1.77 5.89 1.89
C LYS A 48 -1.24 6.86 2.95
N PRO A 49 -0.93 8.12 2.58
CA PRO A 49 -0.74 9.18 3.55
C PRO A 49 -1.99 9.32 4.42
N GLY A 50 -1.81 9.60 5.71
CA GLY A 50 -2.94 9.72 6.62
C GLY A 50 -2.50 9.74 8.08
N PRO A 51 -3.41 9.43 9.01
CA PRO A 51 -3.14 9.44 10.44
C PRO A 51 -1.97 8.52 10.84
N PRO A 52 -1.40 8.72 12.04
CA PRO A 52 -0.38 7.84 12.60
C PRO A 52 -0.81 6.37 12.54
N LEU A 53 0.14 5.51 12.15
CA LEU A 53 -0.11 4.09 12.02
C LEU A 53 -0.36 3.46 13.40
N LYS A 54 -1.45 2.71 13.54
CA LYS A 54 -1.72 1.89 14.73
C LYS A 54 -1.12 0.50 14.54
N TRP A 55 -0.67 -0.14 15.62
CA TRP A 55 -0.07 -1.49 15.55
C TRP A 55 -1.06 -2.54 15.00
N GLN A 56 -2.36 -2.38 15.25
CA GLN A 56 -3.41 -3.27 14.71
C GLN A 56 -3.43 -3.28 13.18
N ASN A 57 -3.13 -2.14 12.55
CA ASN A 57 -3.08 -2.05 11.09
C ASN A 57 -1.93 -2.88 10.53
N ALA A 58 -0.77 -2.88 11.21
CA ALA A 58 0.38 -3.68 10.81
C ALA A 58 0.06 -5.18 10.91
N VAL A 59 -0.54 -5.61 12.04
CA VAL A 59 -0.96 -7.01 12.23
C VAL A 59 -1.98 -7.44 11.18
N TYR A 60 -3.00 -6.61 10.93
CA TYR A 60 -3.99 -6.88 9.89
C TYR A 60 -3.35 -6.99 8.50
N SER A 61 -2.42 -6.09 8.16
CA SER A 61 -1.69 -6.14 6.90
C SER A 61 -0.85 -7.41 6.74
N LEU A 62 -0.14 -7.85 7.79
CA LEU A 62 0.64 -9.09 7.74
C LEU A 62 -0.25 -10.30 7.46
N MET A 63 -1.37 -10.41 8.19
CA MET A 63 -2.36 -11.47 7.96
C MET A 63 -2.94 -11.42 6.55
N LEU A 64 -3.25 -10.22 6.04
CA LEU A 64 -3.78 -10.03 4.68
C LEU A 64 -2.77 -10.46 3.61
N LEU A 65 -1.48 -10.18 3.83
CA LEU A 65 -0.39 -10.54 2.92
C LEU A 65 0.00 -12.03 3.02
N GLY A 66 -0.50 -12.75 4.03
CA GLY A 66 -0.23 -14.17 4.25
C GLY A 66 1.10 -14.45 4.97
N TYR A 67 1.64 -13.46 5.68
CA TYR A 67 2.76 -13.66 6.61
C TYR A 67 2.17 -14.16 7.93
N ASN A 68 2.17 -15.48 8.13
CA ASN A 68 1.62 -16.17 9.30
C ASN A 68 2.76 -16.72 10.17
#